data_AF-A0A521K6T5-F1
#
_entry.id   AF-A0A521K6T5-F1
#
_cell.length_a   1.000
_cell.length_b   1.000
_cell.length_c   1.000
_cell.angle_alpha   90.00
_cell.angle_beta   90.00
_cell.angle_gamma   90.00
#
_symmetry.space_group_name_H-M   'P 1'
#
loop_
_entity.id
_entity.type
_entity.pdbx_description
1 polymer ?
#
loop_
_entity_poly.entity_id
_entity_poly.type
_entity_poly.pdbx_seq_one_letter_code
_entity_poly.pdbx_strand_id
1 'polypeptide(L)'
;MTFSSREILETVRMFELETLDIRTTTLGVSLLDCADPDLESTCEKVYAKIVHHGQNLVAVADSIRDEFGVPIVNKRIAVTPIALVAAASGARDLVPLARALDAAAKAVGIDFIGGFSAYVHKGFTRADDALFASIPQALTETV
;
A
#
# COMPACT_ATOMS: atom_id res chain seq x y z
N MET A 1 21.93 8.41 -4.58
CA MET A 1 22.07 9.85 -4.85
C MET A 1 22.34 10.54 -3.53
N THR A 2 23.34 11.41 -3.48
CA THR A 2 23.69 12.19 -2.28
C THR A 2 23.39 13.65 -2.60
N PHE A 3 22.47 14.27 -1.88
CA PHE A 3 22.14 15.69 -2.06
C PHE A 3 23.28 16.55 -1.49
N SER A 4 23.62 17.63 -2.18
CA SER A 4 24.61 18.60 -1.70
C SER A 4 24.03 19.47 -0.58
N SER A 5 24.87 19.99 0.32
CA SER A 5 24.41 20.88 1.39
C SER A 5 23.69 22.13 0.86
N ARG A 6 24.06 22.58 -0.35
CA ARG A 6 23.41 23.71 -1.02
C ARG A 6 21.96 23.40 -1.39
N GLU A 7 21.70 22.23 -1.98
CA GLU A 7 20.34 21.81 -2.36
C GLU A 7 19.45 21.62 -1.12
N ILE A 8 20.01 21.09 -0.03
CA ILE A 8 19.31 20.96 1.25
C ILE A 8 18.95 22.35 1.79
N LEU A 9 19.90 23.29 1.82
CA LEU A 9 19.67 24.68 2.26
C LEU A 9 18.66 25.42 1.39
N GLU A 10 18.69 25.23 0.07
CA GLU A 10 17.70 25.80 -0.86
C GLU A 10 16.29 25.26 -0.55
N THR A 11 16.17 23.96 -0.27
CA THR A 11 14.89 23.33 0.10
C THR A 11 14.35 23.86 1.44
N VAL A 12 15.21 24.00 2.46
CA VAL A 12 14.82 24.60 3.75
C VAL A 12 14.29 26.02 3.55
N ARG A 13 14.97 26.84 2.74
CA ARG A 13 14.50 28.20 2.42
C ARG A 13 13.15 28.21 1.71
N MET A 14 12.89 27.23 0.83
CA MET A 14 11.57 27.11 0.18
C MET A 14 10.46 26.87 1.22
N PHE A 15 10.69 26.02 2.21
CA PHE A 15 9.71 25.80 3.29
C PHE A 15 9.49 27.01 4.19
N GLU A 16 10.52 27.84 4.40
CA GLU A 16 10.40 29.07 5.20
C GLU A 16 9.65 30.20 4.46
N LEU A 17 9.77 30.26 3.13
CA LEU A 17 9.26 31.36 2.30
C LEU A 17 7.90 31.08 1.65
N GLU A 18 7.56 29.80 1.44
CA GLU A 18 6.36 29.36 0.72
C GLU A 18 5.45 28.50 1.61
N THR A 19 4.15 28.49 1.32
CA THR A 19 3.20 27.56 1.99
C THR A 19 3.05 26.29 1.16
N LEU A 20 3.77 25.24 1.57
CA LEU A 20 3.78 23.93 0.89
C LEU A 20 3.07 22.87 1.72
N ASP A 21 2.53 21.86 1.05
CA ASP A 21 1.98 20.65 1.67
C ASP A 21 2.43 19.38 0.91
N ILE A 22 2.51 18.27 1.64
CA ILE A 22 2.75 16.95 1.07
C ILE A 22 1.40 16.25 0.97
N ARG A 23 0.91 16.07 -0.26
CA ARG A 23 -0.37 15.40 -0.50
C ARG A 23 -0.39 13.96 0.03
N THR A 24 0.69 13.21 -0.15
CA THR A 24 0.77 11.82 0.32
C THR A 24 2.21 11.37 0.50
N THR A 25 2.44 10.54 1.51
CA THR A 25 3.56 9.60 1.55
C THR A 25 3.03 8.20 1.26
N THR A 26 3.77 7.43 0.45
CA THR A 26 3.35 6.07 0.07
C THR A 26 4.49 5.09 0.29
N LEU A 27 4.25 4.07 1.11
CA LEU A 27 5.16 2.94 1.26
C LEU A 27 4.79 1.83 0.27
N GLY A 28 5.75 1.47 -0.59
CA GLY A 28 5.61 0.33 -1.49
C GLY A 28 6.02 -0.97 -0.79
N VAL A 29 5.14 -1.99 -0.80
CA VAL A 29 5.44 -3.31 -0.23
C VAL A 29 5.29 -4.39 -1.29
N SER A 30 6.37 -5.10 -1.57
CA SER A 30 6.32 -6.29 -2.43
C SER A 30 5.69 -7.46 -1.69
N LEU A 31 4.73 -8.14 -2.33
CA LEU A 31 4.02 -9.31 -1.78
C LEU A 31 4.30 -10.61 -2.55
N LEU A 32 5.25 -10.62 -3.50
CA LEU A 32 5.53 -11.81 -4.32
C LEU A 32 6.00 -13.02 -3.50
N ASP A 33 6.69 -12.78 -2.40
CA ASP A 33 7.13 -13.79 -1.42
C ASP A 33 6.00 -14.24 -0.46
N CYS A 34 4.83 -13.60 -0.51
CA CYS A 34 3.64 -14.02 0.23
C CYS A 34 2.80 -15.04 -0.55
N ALA A 35 3.07 -15.24 -1.85
CA ALA A 35 2.30 -16.14 -2.69
C ALA A 35 2.37 -17.59 -2.18
N ASP A 36 1.21 -18.24 -2.09
CA ASP A 36 1.08 -19.60 -1.59
C ASP A 36 -0.02 -20.35 -2.37
N PRO A 37 0.09 -21.69 -2.54
CA PRO A 37 -1.00 -22.52 -3.06
C PRO A 37 -2.29 -22.45 -2.22
N ASP A 38 -2.20 -22.12 -0.93
CA ASP A 38 -3.35 -21.86 -0.08
C ASP A 38 -3.62 -20.35 0.07
N LEU A 39 -4.88 -19.96 -0.18
CA LEU A 39 -5.29 -18.56 -0.14
C LEU A 39 -5.24 -18.00 1.27
N GLU A 40 -5.62 -18.80 2.27
CA GLU A 40 -5.63 -18.37 3.68
C GLU A 40 -4.20 -18.09 4.16
N SER A 41 -3.28 -19.00 3.86
CA SER A 41 -1.83 -18.82 4.08
C SER A 41 -1.29 -17.57 3.37
N THR A 42 -1.75 -17.27 2.16
CA THR A 42 -1.39 -16.03 1.45
C THR A 42 -1.89 -14.80 2.21
N CYS A 43 -3.14 -14.82 2.70
CA CYS A 43 -3.74 -13.71 3.47
C CYS A 43 -2.96 -13.41 4.75
N GLU A 44 -2.60 -14.45 5.52
CA GLU A 44 -1.83 -14.30 6.76
C GLU A 44 -0.46 -13.68 6.50
N LYS A 45 0.25 -14.16 5.48
CA LYS A 45 1.58 -13.64 5.09
C LYS A 45 1.49 -12.18 4.65
N VAL A 46 0.49 -11.83 3.84
CA VAL A 46 0.25 -10.46 3.37
C VAL A 46 -0.01 -9.53 4.54
N TYR A 47 -0.91 -9.90 5.45
CA TYR A 47 -1.21 -9.13 6.65
C TYR A 47 0.04 -8.90 7.49
N ALA A 48 0.73 -9.99 7.86
CA ALA A 48 1.91 -9.92 8.72
C ALA A 48 3.01 -9.04 8.12
N LYS A 49 3.26 -9.18 6.82
CA LYS A 49 4.28 -8.41 6.11
C LYS A 49 3.96 -6.92 6.06
N ILE A 50 2.72 -6.56 5.72
CA ILE A 50 2.29 -5.15 5.66
C ILE A 50 2.38 -4.51 7.04
N VAL A 51 1.88 -5.18 8.08
CA VAL A 51 1.95 -4.65 9.45
C VAL A 51 3.39 -4.48 9.91
N HIS A 52 4.25 -5.47 9.68
CA HIS A 52 5.65 -5.41 10.07
C HIS A 52 6.41 -4.24 9.43
N HIS A 53 6.22 -4.03 8.12
CA HIS A 53 6.90 -2.94 7.40
C HIS A 53 6.22 -1.57 7.58
N GLY A 54 4.91 -1.56 7.78
CA GLY A 54 4.10 -0.35 7.90
C GLY A 54 4.07 0.26 9.30
N GLN A 55 4.37 -0.50 10.36
CA GLN A 55 4.15 -0.12 11.78
C GLN A 55 4.65 1.29 12.17
N ASN A 56 5.72 1.78 11.56
CA ASN A 56 6.30 3.09 11.90
C ASN A 56 5.94 4.20 10.90
N LEU A 57 5.23 3.91 9.81
CA LEU A 57 4.98 4.85 8.72
C LEU A 57 4.26 6.12 9.22
N VAL A 58 3.20 5.95 10.00
CA VAL A 58 2.39 7.07 10.50
C VAL A 58 3.19 7.90 11.51
N ALA A 59 3.83 7.24 12.48
CA ALA A 59 4.61 7.91 13.52
C ALA A 59 5.78 8.71 12.93
N VAL A 60 6.49 8.15 11.94
CA VAL A 60 7.59 8.84 11.26
C VAL A 60 7.07 10.00 10.41
N ALA A 61 5.96 9.81 9.68
CA ALA A 61 5.37 10.89 8.90
C ALA A 61 4.90 12.06 9.79
N ASP A 62 4.26 11.77 10.92
CA ASP A 62 3.82 12.80 11.88
C ASP A 62 5.01 13.50 12.54
N SER A 63 6.09 12.78 12.89
CA SER A 63 7.32 13.39 13.40
C SER A 63 7.95 14.35 12.38
N ILE A 64 7.98 14.00 11.10
CA ILE A 64 8.50 14.86 10.03
C ILE A 64 7.61 16.10 9.86
N ARG A 65 6.28 15.91 9.89
CA ARG A 65 5.33 17.03 9.84
C ARG A 65 5.60 18.02 10.97
N ASP A 66 5.79 17.52 12.19
CA ASP A 66 5.96 18.34 13.38
C ASP A 66 7.34 19.04 13.40
N GLU A 67 8.39 18.38 12.89
CA GLU A 67 9.75 18.94 12.78
C GLU A 67 9.84 20.07 11.74
N PHE A 68 9.25 19.89 10.57
CA PHE A 68 9.37 20.84 9.46
C PHE A 68 8.18 21.79 9.32
N GLY A 69 7.10 21.60 10.08
CA GLY A 69 5.90 22.42 10.00
C GLY A 69 5.12 22.27 8.69
N VAL A 70 5.39 21.20 7.91
CA VAL A 70 4.77 20.95 6.60
C VAL A 70 3.70 19.87 6.72
N PRO A 71 2.42 20.14 6.39
CA PRO A 71 1.35 19.17 6.49
C PRO A 71 1.62 17.95 5.59
N ILE A 72 1.44 16.75 6.15
CA ILE A 72 1.37 15.50 5.38
C ILE A 72 -0.07 15.01 5.41
N VAL A 73 -0.77 15.18 4.29
CA VAL A 73 -2.23 15.00 4.21
C VAL A 73 -2.63 13.53 4.25
N ASN A 74 -1.91 12.65 3.56
CA ASN A 74 -2.21 11.22 3.50
C ASN A 74 -0.97 10.36 3.76
N LYS A 75 -1.15 9.21 4.41
CA LYS A 75 -0.19 8.10 4.52
C LYS A 75 -0.81 6.88 3.86
N ARG A 76 -0.12 6.28 2.91
CA ARG A 76 -0.65 5.19 2.08
C ARG A 76 0.31 4.02 1.99
N ILE A 77 -0.23 2.85 1.70
CA ILE A 77 0.56 1.70 1.25
C ILE A 77 0.12 1.32 -0.17
N ALA A 78 1.07 0.97 -1.01
CA ALA A 78 0.82 0.38 -2.32
C ALA A 78 1.50 -0.99 -2.39
N VAL A 79 0.76 -2.00 -2.84
CA VAL A 79 1.24 -3.37 -2.89
C VAL A 79 1.36 -3.91 -4.31
N THR A 80 2.07 -5.02 -4.47
CA THR A 80 2.05 -5.82 -5.71
C THR A 80 0.61 -6.11 -6.13
N PRO A 81 0.25 -5.99 -7.43
CA PRO A 81 -1.09 -6.34 -7.91
C PRO A 81 -1.53 -7.71 -7.40
N ILE A 82 -2.64 -7.74 -6.67
CA ILE A 82 -3.10 -8.94 -5.96
C ILE A 82 -3.36 -10.11 -6.91
N ALA A 83 -3.75 -9.88 -8.17
CA ALA A 83 -3.89 -10.95 -9.15
C ALA A 83 -2.59 -11.76 -9.35
N LEU A 84 -1.41 -11.11 -9.28
CA LEU A 84 -0.12 -11.79 -9.43
C LEU A 84 0.22 -12.66 -8.22
N VAL A 85 -0.13 -12.20 -7.02
CA VAL A 85 0.10 -12.93 -5.77
C VAL A 85 -0.87 -14.10 -5.64
N ALA A 86 -2.15 -13.85 -5.90
CA ALA A 86 -3.23 -14.84 -5.81
C ALA A 86 -3.12 -15.95 -6.86
N ALA A 87 -2.41 -15.72 -7.96
CA ALA A 87 -2.23 -16.70 -9.03
C ALA A 87 -1.67 -18.05 -8.54
N ALA A 88 -0.87 -18.05 -7.48
CA ALA A 88 -0.34 -19.27 -6.88
C ALA A 88 -1.43 -20.17 -6.28
N SER A 89 -2.50 -19.59 -5.73
CA SER A 89 -3.59 -20.31 -5.06
C SER A 89 -4.61 -20.94 -6.01
N GLY A 90 -4.75 -20.38 -7.22
CA GLY A 90 -5.81 -20.76 -8.16
C GLY A 90 -7.24 -20.50 -7.66
N ALA A 91 -7.40 -19.73 -6.57
CA ALA A 91 -8.67 -19.36 -5.99
C ALA A 91 -9.55 -18.57 -6.98
N ARG A 92 -10.87 -18.68 -6.83
CA ARG A 92 -11.86 -17.96 -7.64
C ARG A 92 -12.47 -16.76 -6.94
N ASP A 93 -12.36 -16.73 -5.61
CA ASP A 93 -12.79 -15.62 -4.77
C ASP A 93 -11.57 -15.05 -4.04
N LEU A 94 -11.28 -13.77 -4.28
CA LEU A 94 -10.18 -13.04 -3.68
C LEU A 94 -10.65 -12.01 -2.64
N VAL A 95 -11.93 -12.01 -2.26
CA VAL A 95 -12.44 -11.16 -1.17
C VAL A 95 -11.68 -11.37 0.14
N PRO A 96 -11.24 -12.59 0.53
CA PRO A 96 -10.39 -12.77 1.71
C PRO A 96 -9.09 -11.95 1.68
N LEU A 97 -8.46 -11.81 0.50
CA LEU A 97 -7.26 -10.98 0.35
C LEU A 97 -7.58 -9.50 0.49
N ALA A 98 -8.72 -9.03 -0.03
CA ALA A 98 -9.15 -7.64 0.19
C ALA A 98 -9.34 -7.36 1.69
N ARG A 99 -10.00 -8.26 2.42
CA ARG A 99 -10.17 -8.16 3.87
C ARG A 99 -8.83 -8.18 4.61
N ALA A 100 -7.87 -8.98 4.17
CA ALA A 100 -6.52 -9.00 4.76
C ALA A 100 -5.77 -7.68 4.55
N LEU A 101 -5.89 -7.07 3.37
CA LEU A 101 -5.32 -5.75 3.08
C LEU A 101 -5.96 -4.66 3.95
N ASP A 102 -7.29 -4.66 4.05
CA ASP A 102 -8.07 -3.72 4.87
C ASP A 102 -7.72 -3.84 6.37
N ALA A 103 -7.65 -5.06 6.88
CA ALA A 103 -7.23 -5.33 8.26
C ALA A 103 -5.80 -4.82 8.52
N ALA A 104 -4.88 -5.04 7.56
CA ALA A 104 -3.51 -4.54 7.68
C ALA A 104 -3.44 -3.00 7.64
N ALA A 105 -4.23 -2.37 6.77
CA ALA A 105 -4.32 -0.91 6.68
C ALA A 105 -4.82 -0.30 8.00
N LYS A 106 -5.86 -0.87 8.59
CA LYS A 106 -6.41 -0.48 9.90
C LYS A 106 -5.40 -0.68 11.03
N ALA A 107 -4.68 -1.81 11.03
CA ALA A 107 -3.66 -2.10 12.03
C ALA A 107 -2.48 -1.11 11.98
N VAL A 108 -2.10 -0.67 10.78
CA VAL A 108 -1.03 0.33 10.58
C VAL A 108 -1.52 1.77 10.81
N GLY A 109 -2.81 2.04 10.62
CA GLY A 109 -3.39 3.38 10.76
C GLY A 109 -3.18 4.28 9.54
N ILE A 110 -3.10 3.70 8.34
CA ILE A 110 -2.97 4.44 7.07
C ILE A 110 -4.34 4.80 6.49
N ASP A 111 -4.37 5.82 5.63
CA ASP A 111 -5.61 6.29 4.99
C ASP A 111 -6.09 5.35 3.89
N PHE A 112 -5.17 4.80 3.09
CA PHE A 112 -5.51 3.93 1.97
C PHE A 112 -4.44 2.89 1.68
N ILE A 113 -4.89 1.67 1.39
CA ILE A 113 -4.06 0.63 0.77
C ILE A 113 -4.49 0.36 -0.66
N GLY A 114 -3.57 0.54 -1.60
CA GLY A 114 -3.77 0.29 -3.02
C GLY A 114 -3.07 -0.99 -3.46
N GLY A 115 -3.61 -1.67 -4.48
CA GLY A 115 -2.98 -2.84 -5.08
C GLY A 115 -3.89 -4.05 -5.27
N PHE A 116 -5.16 -3.96 -4.86
CA PHE A 116 -6.21 -4.91 -5.27
C PHE A 116 -6.54 -4.73 -6.77
N SER A 117 -5.58 -5.12 -7.61
CA SER A 117 -5.52 -4.79 -9.03
C SER A 117 -4.90 -5.92 -9.85
N ALA A 118 -5.02 -5.79 -11.17
CA ALA A 118 -4.57 -6.73 -12.18
C ALA A 118 -3.98 -5.99 -13.40
N TYR A 119 -3.20 -6.70 -14.21
CA TYR A 119 -2.67 -6.18 -15.48
C TYR A 119 -3.16 -7.03 -16.66
N VAL A 120 -4.20 -6.54 -17.35
CA VAL A 120 -4.96 -7.33 -18.34
C VAL A 120 -4.74 -6.93 -19.80
N HIS A 121 -3.69 -6.16 -20.07
CA HIS A 121 -3.43 -5.57 -21.40
C HIS A 121 -3.31 -6.61 -22.53
N LYS A 122 -3.02 -7.87 -22.21
CA LYS A 122 -2.85 -8.98 -23.18
C LYS A 122 -3.87 -10.10 -22.97
N GLY A 123 -5.00 -9.80 -22.33
CA GLY A 123 -6.02 -10.78 -21.94
C GLY A 123 -5.92 -11.13 -20.45
N PHE A 124 -6.87 -11.96 -20.01
CA PHE A 124 -7.05 -12.35 -18.62
C PHE A 124 -6.42 -13.71 -18.35
N THR A 125 -5.74 -13.82 -17.22
CA THR A 125 -5.45 -15.09 -16.57
C THR A 125 -6.60 -15.48 -15.63
N ARG A 126 -6.58 -16.72 -15.14
CA ARG A 126 -7.56 -17.19 -14.15
C ARG A 126 -7.61 -16.32 -12.89
N ALA A 127 -6.47 -15.78 -12.46
CA ALA A 127 -6.41 -14.93 -11.29
C ALA A 127 -6.96 -13.52 -11.56
N ASP A 128 -6.81 -13.02 -12.79
CA ASP A 128 -7.39 -11.75 -13.20
C ASP A 128 -8.92 -11.84 -13.24
N ASP A 129 -9.48 -12.94 -13.77
CA ASP A 129 -10.93 -13.20 -13.76
C ASP A 129 -11.48 -13.26 -12.33
N ALA A 130 -10.77 -13.98 -11.45
CA ALA A 130 -11.12 -14.08 -10.03
C ALA A 130 -11.10 -12.71 -9.35
N LEU A 131 -10.05 -11.91 -9.58
CA LEU A 131 -9.95 -10.56 -9.03
C LEU A 131 -11.09 -9.67 -9.53
N PHE A 132 -11.37 -9.69 -10.83
CA PHE A 132 -12.41 -8.88 -11.44
C PHE A 132 -13.80 -9.24 -10.89
N ALA A 133 -14.08 -10.53 -10.72
CA ALA A 133 -15.32 -11.01 -10.12
C ALA A 133 -15.45 -10.63 -8.63
N SER A 134 -14.32 -10.54 -7.89
CA SER A 134 -14.31 -10.17 -6.48
C SER A 134 -14.37 -8.67 -6.21
N ILE A 135 -14.06 -7.78 -7.17
CA ILE A 135 -14.04 -6.32 -6.96
C ILE A 135 -15.34 -5.78 -6.33
N PRO A 136 -16.55 -6.10 -6.81
CA PRO A 136 -17.78 -5.52 -6.26
C PRO A 136 -17.99 -5.83 -4.78
N GLN A 137 -17.74 -7.09 -4.40
CA GLN A 137 -17.90 -7.53 -3.01
C GLN A 137 -16.75 -7.01 -2.14
N ALA A 138 -15.51 -7.05 -2.62
CA ALA A 138 -14.35 -6.52 -1.92
C ALA A 138 -14.57 -5.05 -1.52
N LEU A 139 -14.95 -4.19 -2.47
CA LEU A 139 -15.19 -2.76 -2.21
C LEU A 139 -16.40 -2.48 -1.32
N THR A 140 -17.30 -3.45 -1.14
CA THR A 140 -18.45 -3.32 -0.23
C THR A 140 -18.06 -3.67 1.21
N GLU A 141 -17.11 -4.59 1.38
CA GLU A 141 -16.75 -5.16 2.68
C GLU A 141 -15.50 -4.53 3.30
N THR A 142 -14.72 -3.78 2.53
CA THR A 142 -13.52 -3.06 2.98
C THR A 142 -13.72 -1.56 2.93
N VAL A 143 -13.10 -0.81 3.85
CA VAL A 143 -13.29 0.65 4.03
C VAL A 143 -11.99 1.41 4.09
#